data_AF-A0A1C5MND7-F1
#
_entry.id   AF-A0A1C5MND7-F1
#
_cell.length_a   1.000
_cell.length_b   1.000
_cell.length_c   1.000
_cell.angle_alpha   90.00
_cell.angle_beta   90.00
_cell.angle_gamma   90.00
#
_symmetry.space_group_name_H-M   'P 1'
#
loop_
_entity.id
_entity.type
_entity.pdbx_description
1 polymer ?
#
loop_
_entity_poly.entity_id
_entity_poly.type
_entity_poly.pdbx_seq_one_letter_code
_entity_poly.pdbx_strand_id
1 'polypeptide(L)' 'MENMDHNAHSVYLMYYHLIMVVKYRRKVINCPISERAKEIRENFGKKHSGA' A
#
# COMPACT_ATOMS: atom_id res chain seq x y z
N MET A 1 0.27 -19.28 10.71
CA MET A 1 -0.60 -19.95 9.73
C MET A 1 -1.07 -18.85 8.80
N GLU A 2 -0.34 -18.64 7.70
CA GLU A 2 -0.64 -17.55 6.75
C GLU A 2 -1.93 -17.89 6.01
N ASN A 3 -2.91 -16.99 6.07
CA ASN A 3 -4.18 -17.10 5.37
C ASN A 3 -3.89 -16.87 3.89
N MET A 4 -3.67 -17.96 3.14
CA MET A 4 -3.53 -17.90 1.69
C MET A 4 -4.93 -17.73 1.11
N ASP A 5 -5.17 -16.69 0.32
CA ASP A 5 -6.45 -16.51 -0.35
C ASP A 5 -6.62 -17.60 -1.42
N HIS A 6 -7.53 -18.54 -1.17
CA HIS A 6 -7.83 -19.64 -2.09
C HIS A 6 -8.92 -19.18 -3.07
N ASN A 7 -8.56 -18.42 -4.09
CA ASN A 7 -9.48 -18.18 -5.20
C ASN A 7 -9.50 -19.44 -6.09
N ALA A 8 -10.45 -20.34 -5.83
CA ALA A 8 -10.95 -21.53 -6.57
C ALA A 8 -10.06 -22.35 -7.55
N HIS A 9 -9.11 -21.75 -8.28
CA HIS A 9 -8.20 -22.40 -9.23
C HIS A 9 -6.75 -21.88 -9.16
N SER A 10 -6.41 -20.91 -8.31
CA SER A 10 -5.02 -20.41 -8.22
C SER A 10 -4.72 -19.88 -6.83
N VAL A 11 -3.71 -20.48 -6.20
CA VAL A 11 -3.16 -20.04 -4.92
C VAL A 11 -1.99 -19.11 -5.23
N TYR A 12 -2.07 -17.85 -4.80
CA TYR A 12 -1.02 -16.85 -5.04
C TYR A 12 -0.66 -16.12 -3.75
N LEU A 13 0.65 -16.04 -3.46
CA LEU A 13 1.22 -15.21 -2.40
C LEU A 13 2.01 -14.09 -3.05
N MET A 14 1.45 -12.88 -3.10
CA MET A 14 2.10 -11.72 -3.72
C MET A 14 2.60 -10.72 -2.68
N TYR A 15 3.85 -10.88 -2.27
CA TYR A 15 4.56 -9.86 -1.50
C TYR A 15 5.19 -8.84 -2.44
N TYR A 16 4.64 -7.62 -2.45
CA TYR A 16 5.15 -6.52 -3.26
C TYR A 16 5.89 -5.49 -2.40
N HIS A 17 7.09 -5.09 -2.83
CA HIS A 17 7.82 -3.96 -2.27
C HIS A 17 7.53 -2.69 -3.10
N LEU A 18 6.62 -1.85 -2.62
CA LEU A 18 6.27 -0.58 -3.25
C LEU A 18 7.18 0.55 -2.73
N ILE A 19 7.93 1.18 -3.63
CA ILE A 19 8.78 2.35 -3.33
C ILE A 19 8.30 3.52 -4.20
N MET A 20 7.97 4.65 -3.56
CA MET A 20 7.55 5.87 -4.26
C MET A 20 8.47 7.04 -3.94
N VAL A 21 8.80 7.85 -4.94
CA VAL A 21 9.71 9.00 -4.83
C VAL A 21 9.01 10.27 -5.31
N VAL A 22 9.23 11.38 -4.60
CA VAL A 22 8.70 12.68 -5.00
C VAL A 22 9.46 13.25 -6.20
N LYS A 23 8.75 13.98 -7.07
CA LYS A 23 9.35 14.69 -8.21
C LYS A 23 10.50 15.58 -7.73
N TYR A 24 11.65 15.50 -8.39
CA TYR A 24 12.89 16.24 -8.07
C TYR A 24 13.57 15.90 -6.73
N ARG A 25 13.21 14.78 -6.07
CA ARG A 25 13.86 14.28 -4.83
C ARG A 25 14.06 15.35 -3.74
N ARG A 26 13.19 16.36 -3.70
CA ARG A 26 13.26 17.40 -2.65
C ARG A 26 12.88 16.75 -1.32
N LYS A 27 13.59 17.10 -0.23
CA LYS A 27 13.25 16.66 1.14
C LYS A 27 11.99 17.40 1.65
N VAL A 28 10.85 17.14 1.02
CA VAL A 28 9.55 17.78 1.29
C VAL A 28 8.65 16.89 2.15
N ILE A 29 9.10 15.66 2.46
CA ILE A 29 8.44 14.76 3.40
C ILE A 29 8.72 15.29 4.81
N ASN A 30 7.94 16.30 5.22
CA ASN A 30 7.91 16.80 6.59
C ASN A 30 6.91 15.97 7.41
N CYS A 31 7.02 15.96 8.74
CA CYS A 31 6.14 15.19 9.63
C CYS A 31 4.64 15.27 9.27
N PRO A 32 4.02 16.47 9.11
CA PRO A 32 2.58 16.57 8.84
C PRO A 32 2.16 16.06 7.44
N ILE A 33 3.03 16.17 6.44
CA ILE A 33 2.76 15.69 5.07
C ILE A 33 2.83 14.16 5.04
N SER A 34 3.76 13.58 5.81
CA SER A 34 3.92 12.13 5.91
C SER A 34 2.70 11.45 6.56
N GLU A 35 2.09 12.10 7.55
CA GLU A 35 0.93 11.59 8.27
C GLU A 35 -0.31 11.58 7.37
N ARG A 36 -0.60 12.71 6.70
CA ARG A 36 -1.64 12.78 5.67
C ARG A 36 -1.43 11.75 4.55
N ALA A 37 -0.19 11.52 4.12
CA ALA A 37 0.11 10.53 3.08
C ALA A 37 -0.18 9.09 3.53
N LYS A 38 0.07 8.75 4.80
CA LYS A 38 -0.29 7.45 5.38
C LYS A 38 -1.81 7.27 5.42
N GLU A 39 -2.55 8.28 5.86
CA GLU A 39 -4.03 8.25 5.90
C GLU A 39 -4.62 8.01 4.50
N ILE A 40 -4.13 8.73 3.47
CA ILE A 40 -4.58 8.54 2.09
C ILE A 40 -4.29 7.11 1.62
N ARG A 41 -3.12 6.56 1.93
CA ARG A 41 -2.73 5.18 1.57
C ARG A 41 -3.66 4.16 2.23
N GLU A 42 -3.94 4.31 3.52
CA GLU A 42 -4.82 3.41 4.27
C GLU A 42 -6.26 3.49 3.77
N ASN A 43 -6.76 4.69 3.49
CA ASN A 43 -8.10 4.90 2.94
C ASN A 43 -8.23 4.29 1.53
N PHE A 44 -7.21 4.45 0.69
CA PHE A 44 -7.20 3.84 -0.65
C PHE A 44 -7.15 2.31 -0.56
N GLY A 45 -6.35 1.75 0.35
CA GLY A 45 -6.26 0.32 0.61
C GLY A 45 -7.58 -0.28 1.06
N LYS A 46 -8.24 0.31 2.07
CA LYS A 46 -9.56 -0.13 2.56
C LYS A 46 -10.64 -0.11 1.49
N LYS A 47 -10.60 0.87 0.57
CA LYS A 47 -11.56 0.98 -0.52
C LYS A 47 -11.42 -0.13 -1.57
N HIS A 48 -10.21 -0.62 -1.81
CA HIS A 48 -9.93 -1.62 -2.85
C HIS A 48 -9.72 -3.04 -2.30
N SER A 49 -9.58 -3.21 -0.99
CA SER A 49 -9.45 -4.53 -0.33
C SER A 49 -10.79 -5.22 -0.08
N GLY A 50 -11.84 -4.85 -0.82
CA GLY A 50 -13.17 -5.48 -0.80
C GLY A 50 -13.39 -6.39 -1.99
N ALA A 51 -12.37 -7.18 -2.36
CA ALA A 51 -12.41 -8.20 -3.40
C ALA A 51 -11.90 -9.52 -2.83
#